data_AF-X0WD54-F1
#
_entry.id   AF-X0WD54-F1
#
_cell.length_a   1.000
_cell.length_b   1.000
_cell.length_c   1.000
_cell.angle_alpha   90.00
_cell.angle_beta   90.00
_cell.angle_gamma   90.00
#
_symmetry.space_group_name_H-M   'P 1'
#
loop_
_entity.id
_entity.type
_entity.pdbx_description
1 polymer ?
#
loop_
_entity_poly.entity_id
_entity_poly.type
_entity_poly.pdbx_seq_one_letter_code
_entity_poly.pdbx_strand_id
1 'polypeptide(L)'
;KQITSTSGQLVWNYGKRYVEVRSNKTQAVIGFAGDQTFDLPGVAVKVTTPFVSLIFTPLDNADLVDSRQILITAMARDKQTGSQYNADLSQLVKIGGPPLLMEPVQATIRLKGTRPGSVRPCDFYGVPRSEPIEIASDGSFKIDGRFRTYYYEVRR
;
A
#
# COMPACT_ATOMS: atom_id res chain seq x y z
N LYS A 1 7.24 14.82 15.88
CA LYS A 1 8.69 14.95 15.60
C LYS A 1 8.98 14.27 14.26
N GLN A 2 9.70 14.91 13.34
CA GLN A 2 9.93 14.38 11.99
C GLN A 2 11.34 14.71 11.48
N ILE A 3 11.83 13.89 10.55
CA ILE A 3 13.06 14.12 9.78
C ILE A 3 12.68 14.10 8.31
N THR A 4 13.21 15.04 7.53
CA THR A 4 13.00 15.14 6.09
C THR A 4 14.34 14.99 5.39
N SER A 5 14.39 14.20 4.31
CA SER A 5 15.60 14.08 3.48
C SER A 5 15.99 15.41 2.86
N THR A 6 17.25 15.56 2.45
CA THR A 6 17.73 16.75 1.73
C THR A 6 16.93 17.04 0.46
N SER A 7 16.43 15.99 -0.22
CA SER A 7 15.58 16.12 -1.41
C SER A 7 14.13 16.52 -1.11
N GLY A 8 13.69 16.45 0.15
CA GLY A 8 12.28 16.61 0.53
C GLY A 8 11.38 15.42 0.18
N GLN A 9 11.91 14.39 -0.49
CA GLN A 9 11.13 13.27 -1.02
C GLN A 9 10.91 12.13 -0.03
N LEU A 10 11.57 12.15 1.13
CA LEU A 10 11.35 11.18 2.20
C LEU A 10 11.08 11.94 3.50
N VAL A 11 9.95 11.65 4.13
CA VAL A 11 9.59 12.22 5.43
C VAL A 11 9.40 11.08 6.42
N TRP A 12 10.28 11.00 7.42
CA TRP A 12 10.13 10.06 8.52
C TRP A 12 9.50 10.75 9.72
N ASN A 13 8.24 10.44 9.99
CA ASN A 13 7.54 10.90 11.18
C ASN A 13 7.70 9.87 12.31
N TYR A 14 8.89 9.82 12.92
CA TYR A 14 9.18 8.85 13.98
C TYR A 14 8.29 9.02 15.22
N GLY A 15 7.77 10.24 15.47
CA GLY A 15 6.79 10.47 16.54
C GLY A 15 5.43 9.80 16.26
N LYS A 16 5.05 9.69 14.99
CA LYS A 16 3.82 8.99 14.55
C LYS A 16 4.09 7.58 13.99
N ARG A 17 5.35 7.15 13.96
CA ARG A 17 5.82 5.81 13.55
C ARG A 17 5.48 5.44 12.10
N TYR A 18 5.57 6.39 11.18
CA TYR A 18 5.44 6.13 9.74
C TYR A 18 6.44 6.95 8.90
N VAL A 19 6.60 6.54 7.65
CA VAL A 19 7.40 7.17 6.61
C VAL A 19 6.50 7.48 5.42
N GLU A 20 6.63 8.67 4.86
CA GLU A 20 6.05 9.05 3.58
C GLU A 20 7.15 9.13 2.52
N VAL A 21 6.96 8.44 1.40
CA VAL A 21 7.76 8.63 0.19
C VAL A 21 6.95 9.54 -0.74
N ARG A 22 7.53 10.70 -1.05
CA ARG A 22 6.89 11.82 -1.77
C ARG A 22 7.65 12.17 -3.05
N SER A 23 8.32 11.20 -3.66
CA SER A 23 9.00 11.42 -4.94
C SER A 23 8.00 11.58 -6.08
N ASN A 24 8.44 12.11 -7.22
CA ASN A 24 7.59 12.22 -8.40
C ASN A 24 7.16 10.85 -8.95
N LYS A 25 8.02 9.83 -8.81
CA LYS A 25 7.78 8.45 -9.26
C LYS A 25 7.16 7.64 -8.13
N THR A 26 7.92 6.76 -7.48
CA THR A 26 7.39 5.94 -6.40
C THR A 26 6.97 6.79 -5.22
N GLN A 27 5.73 6.60 -4.78
CA GLN A 27 5.17 7.25 -3.59
C GLN A 27 4.66 6.17 -2.65
N ALA A 28 4.71 6.42 -1.34
CA ALA A 28 4.35 5.40 -0.37
C ALA A 28 3.98 5.96 1.00
N VAL A 29 3.22 5.17 1.75
CA VAL A 29 3.06 5.27 3.20
C VAL A 29 3.52 3.95 3.80
N ILE A 30 4.50 4.02 4.69
CA ILE A 30 5.12 2.84 5.31
C ILE A 30 5.16 3.03 6.82
N GLY A 31 4.52 2.15 7.60
CA GLY A 31 4.52 2.20 9.06
C GLY A 31 3.13 2.14 9.68
N PHE A 32 3.02 2.62 10.91
CA PHE A 32 1.77 2.65 11.67
C PHE A 32 0.88 3.81 11.19
N ALA A 33 0.04 3.51 10.21
CA ALA A 33 -0.75 4.46 9.44
C ALA A 33 -2.27 4.27 9.59
N GLY A 34 -2.71 3.32 10.42
CA GLY A 34 -4.12 3.06 10.66
C GLY A 34 -4.88 4.31 11.14
N ASP A 35 -6.11 4.46 10.64
CA ASP A 35 -7.03 5.57 10.90
C ASP A 35 -6.49 6.96 10.49
N GLN A 36 -5.50 7.00 9.60
CA GLN A 36 -4.92 8.24 9.09
C GLN A 36 -5.22 8.44 7.60
N THR A 37 -5.19 9.71 7.20
CA THR A 37 -5.28 10.13 5.80
C THR A 37 -3.97 10.77 5.40
N PHE A 38 -3.47 10.42 4.22
CA PHE A 38 -2.23 10.90 3.65
C PHE A 38 -2.51 11.55 2.30
N ASP A 39 -1.96 12.75 2.12
CA ASP A 39 -1.98 13.46 0.85
C ASP A 39 -0.56 13.50 0.27
N LEU A 40 -0.24 12.53 -0.58
CA LEU A 40 1.01 12.45 -1.33
C LEU A 40 0.87 13.24 -2.65
N PRO A 41 1.96 13.62 -3.32
CA PRO A 41 1.87 14.41 -4.55
C PRO A 41 0.97 13.82 -5.65
N GLY A 42 0.93 12.48 -5.77
CA GLY A 42 0.15 11.76 -6.77
C GLY A 42 -0.99 10.90 -6.23
N VAL A 43 -1.14 10.79 -4.90
CA VAL A 43 -2.12 9.88 -4.27
C VAL A 43 -2.68 10.51 -3.01
N ALA A 44 -4.00 10.48 -2.86
CA ALA A 44 -4.66 10.65 -1.57
C ALA A 44 -5.12 9.27 -1.08
N VAL A 45 -4.83 8.94 0.17
CA VAL A 45 -5.19 7.63 0.74
C VAL A 45 -5.65 7.75 2.18
N LYS A 46 -6.74 7.06 2.52
CA LYS A 46 -7.18 6.80 3.88
C LYS A 46 -6.90 5.35 4.23
N VAL A 47 -6.07 5.11 5.23
CA VAL A 47 -5.65 3.77 5.65
C VAL A 47 -6.43 3.35 6.88
N THR A 48 -6.95 2.13 6.88
CA THR A 48 -7.61 1.52 8.05
C THR A 48 -6.72 0.49 8.71
N THR A 49 -5.93 -0.26 7.94
CA THR A 49 -5.02 -1.28 8.52
C THR A 49 -3.95 -0.63 9.41
N PRO A 50 -3.72 -1.14 10.64
CA PRO A 50 -2.83 -0.48 11.61
C PRO A 50 -1.43 -0.21 11.10
N PHE A 51 -0.81 -1.19 10.45
CA PHE A 51 0.51 -1.09 9.84
C PHE A 51 0.42 -1.44 8.36
N VAL A 52 1.01 -0.62 7.50
CA VAL A 52 1.07 -0.88 6.06
C VAL A 52 2.44 -0.57 5.49
N SER A 53 2.80 -1.28 4.43
CA SER A 53 3.68 -0.83 3.37
C SER A 53 2.81 -0.69 2.12
N LEU A 54 2.32 0.53 1.89
CA LEU A 54 1.45 0.85 0.78
C LEU A 54 2.21 1.72 -0.22
N ILE A 55 2.60 1.12 -1.33
CA ILE A 55 3.55 1.68 -2.30
C ILE A 55 2.86 1.79 -3.67
N PHE A 56 3.06 2.91 -4.35
CA PHE A 56 2.54 3.21 -5.67
C PHE A 56 3.71 3.48 -6.60
N THR A 57 3.87 2.65 -7.63
CA THR A 57 5.02 2.71 -8.55
C THR A 57 4.55 2.75 -10.00
N PRO A 58 4.95 3.77 -10.80
CA PRO A 58 4.67 3.78 -12.23
C PRO A 58 5.48 2.68 -12.94
N LEU A 59 4.86 1.98 -13.89
CA LEU A 59 5.47 0.91 -14.68
C LEU A 59 5.89 1.37 -16.09
N ASP A 60 5.68 2.64 -16.41
CA ASP A 60 5.96 3.26 -17.71
C ASP A 60 7.01 4.38 -17.63
N ASN A 61 7.72 4.47 -16.50
CA ASN A 61 8.74 5.50 -16.23
C ASN A 61 8.23 6.95 -16.32
N ALA A 62 6.93 7.19 -16.31
CA ALA A 62 6.36 8.53 -16.12
C ALA A 62 6.43 8.96 -14.64
N ASP A 63 6.10 10.22 -14.37
CA ASP A 63 5.74 10.65 -13.02
C ASP A 63 4.40 10.00 -12.63
N LEU A 64 4.20 9.70 -11.34
CA LEU A 64 3.04 8.92 -10.89
C LEU A 64 1.70 9.58 -11.21
N VAL A 65 1.65 10.91 -11.27
CA VAL A 65 0.45 11.67 -11.64
C VAL A 65 0.05 11.43 -13.10
N ASP A 66 1.04 11.22 -13.98
CA ASP A 66 0.86 11.12 -15.43
C ASP A 66 0.93 9.67 -15.97
N SER A 67 1.37 8.74 -15.14
CA SER A 67 1.55 7.33 -15.51
C SER A 67 0.26 6.65 -15.97
N ARG A 68 0.31 5.93 -17.08
CA ARG A 68 -0.82 5.14 -17.63
C ARG A 68 -0.91 3.76 -17.01
N GLN A 69 0.16 3.28 -16.39
CA GLN A 69 0.22 1.96 -15.75
C GLN A 69 0.93 2.03 -14.41
N ILE A 70 0.21 1.73 -13.32
CA ILE A 70 0.75 1.80 -11.95
C ILE A 70 0.62 0.44 -11.29
N LEU A 71 1.66 0.03 -10.57
CA LEU A 71 1.62 -1.06 -9.61
C LEU A 71 1.38 -0.51 -8.21
N ILE A 72 0.36 -1.03 -7.54
CA ILE A 72 0.14 -0.84 -6.11
C ILE A 72 0.63 -2.10 -5.40
N THR A 73 1.57 -1.93 -4.48
CA THR A 73 1.98 -2.98 -3.53
C THR A 73 1.41 -2.63 -2.17
N ALA A 74 0.56 -3.50 -1.63
CA ALA A 74 -0.17 -3.28 -0.40
C ALA A 74 0.08 -4.44 0.56
N MET A 75 1.09 -4.31 1.42
CA MET A 75 1.44 -5.29 2.43
C MET A 75 1.14 -4.76 3.83
N ALA A 76 0.72 -5.64 4.74
CA ALA A 76 0.59 -5.34 6.16
C ALA A 76 1.45 -6.31 6.96
N ARG A 77 0.97 -6.81 8.10
CA ARG A 77 1.67 -7.85 8.86
C ARG A 77 1.63 -9.18 8.10
N ASP A 78 2.73 -9.90 8.14
CA ASP A 78 2.80 -11.30 7.77
C ASP A 78 3.38 -12.14 8.91
N LYS A 79 2.96 -13.41 8.97
CA LYS A 79 3.52 -14.38 9.92
C LYS A 79 3.31 -15.81 9.45
N GLN A 80 4.17 -16.72 9.89
CA GLN A 80 3.96 -18.15 9.65
C GLN A 80 2.71 -18.65 10.38
N THR A 81 2.02 -19.62 9.78
CA THR A 81 0.88 -20.26 10.43
C THR A 81 1.33 -20.93 11.73
N GLY A 82 0.63 -20.63 12.82
CA GLY A 82 0.94 -21.16 14.15
C GLY A 82 2.16 -20.53 14.84
N SER A 83 2.74 -19.45 14.30
CA SER A 83 3.81 -18.71 14.98
C SER A 83 3.30 -18.06 16.26
N GLN A 84 4.11 -18.04 17.32
CA GLN A 84 3.79 -17.41 18.59
C GLN A 84 4.90 -16.46 19.03
N TYR A 85 4.50 -15.27 19.46
CA TYR A 85 5.39 -14.30 20.09
C TYR A 85 5.07 -14.20 21.58
N ASN A 86 6.04 -13.74 22.37
CA ASN A 86 5.80 -13.34 23.75
C ASN A 86 4.87 -12.11 23.84
N ALA A 87 4.41 -11.79 25.05
CA ALA A 87 3.35 -10.80 25.27
C ALA A 87 3.67 -9.39 24.74
N ASP A 88 4.94 -8.99 24.74
CA ASP A 88 5.41 -7.69 24.25
C ASP A 88 5.89 -7.72 22.79
N LEU A 89 5.76 -8.86 22.11
CA LEU A 89 6.17 -9.11 20.73
C LEU A 89 7.68 -8.97 20.46
N SER A 90 8.52 -8.96 21.50
CA SER A 90 9.99 -8.83 21.37
C SER A 90 10.68 -10.13 20.95
N GLN A 91 10.04 -11.29 21.14
CA GLN A 91 10.65 -12.60 20.89
C GLN A 91 9.66 -13.56 20.22
N LEU A 92 10.16 -14.26 19.19
CA LEU A 92 9.47 -15.39 18.55
C LEU A 92 9.68 -16.65 19.40
N VAL A 93 8.62 -17.11 20.08
CA VAL A 93 8.62 -18.27 20.96
C VAL A 93 8.40 -19.58 20.17
N LYS A 94 7.60 -19.51 19.11
CA LYS A 94 7.35 -20.63 18.20
C LYS A 94 7.39 -20.13 16.76
N ILE A 95 8.24 -20.74 15.93
CA ILE A 95 8.43 -20.32 14.54
C ILE A 95 7.15 -20.49 13.72
N GLY A 96 6.44 -21.61 13.88
CA GLY A 96 5.31 -21.97 13.02
C GLY A 96 5.76 -22.65 11.72
N GLY A 97 4.89 -22.66 10.71
CA GLY A 97 5.17 -23.24 9.40
C GLY A 97 4.23 -22.72 8.31
N PRO A 98 4.34 -23.25 7.07
CA PRO A 98 3.49 -22.82 5.97
C PRO A 98 1.99 -23.10 6.25
N PRO A 99 1.07 -22.32 5.63
CA PRO A 99 1.35 -21.19 4.74
C PRO A 99 1.75 -19.91 5.50
N LEU A 100 2.37 -18.97 4.80
CA LEU A 100 2.53 -17.59 5.28
C LEU A 100 1.16 -16.91 5.31
N LEU A 101 0.75 -16.43 6.48
CA LEU A 101 -0.47 -15.65 6.65
C LEU A 101 -0.15 -14.18 6.43
N MET A 102 -0.91 -13.54 5.54
CA MET A 102 -0.79 -12.11 5.26
C MET A 102 -2.07 -11.42 5.70
N GLU A 103 -1.93 -10.38 6.52
CA GLU A 103 -3.03 -9.48 6.82
C GLU A 103 -3.38 -8.66 5.57
N PRO A 104 -4.66 -8.58 5.20
CA PRO A 104 -5.07 -7.74 4.09
C PRO A 104 -4.93 -6.25 4.44
N VAL A 105 -4.41 -5.48 3.49
CA VAL A 105 -4.47 -4.01 3.58
C VAL A 105 -5.88 -3.54 3.25
N GLN A 106 -6.41 -2.69 4.12
CA GLN A 106 -7.68 -2.00 4.00
C GLN A 106 -7.41 -0.50 3.87
N ALA A 107 -7.77 0.06 2.71
CA ALA A 107 -7.57 1.48 2.41
C ALA A 107 -8.56 1.96 1.33
N THR A 108 -8.90 3.25 1.39
CA THR A 108 -9.55 3.98 0.30
C THR A 108 -8.50 4.82 -0.40
N ILE A 109 -8.33 4.61 -1.70
CA ILE A 109 -7.26 5.19 -2.51
C ILE A 109 -7.89 6.06 -3.59
N ARG A 110 -7.32 7.25 -3.80
CA ARG A 110 -7.63 8.14 -4.92
C ARG A 110 -6.32 8.56 -5.57
N LEU A 111 -6.13 8.16 -6.83
CA LEU A 111 -5.01 8.64 -7.62
C LEU A 111 -5.31 10.04 -8.15
N LYS A 112 -4.35 10.96 -8.02
CA LYS A 112 -4.39 12.28 -8.64
C LYS A 112 -4.04 12.16 -10.13
N GLY A 113 -4.41 13.15 -10.94
CA GLY A 113 -4.27 13.10 -12.40
C GLY A 113 -5.47 12.42 -13.07
N THR A 114 -5.22 11.71 -14.18
CA THR A 114 -6.28 11.03 -14.94
C THR A 114 -6.95 9.95 -14.10
N ARG A 115 -8.29 9.87 -14.15
CA ARG A 115 -9.08 8.86 -13.44
C ARG A 115 -8.70 7.46 -13.94
N PRO A 116 -8.54 6.46 -13.05
CA PRO A 116 -8.35 5.08 -13.48
C PRO A 116 -9.49 4.58 -14.37
N GLY A 117 -9.13 3.94 -15.49
CA GLY A 117 -10.06 3.15 -16.31
C GLY A 117 -10.25 1.73 -15.77
N SER A 118 -9.25 1.18 -15.10
CA SER A 118 -9.38 -0.10 -14.38
C SER A 118 -8.41 -0.23 -13.21
N VAL A 119 -8.82 -0.97 -12.18
CA VAL A 119 -7.96 -1.42 -11.08
C VAL A 119 -8.15 -2.91 -10.96
N ARG A 120 -7.10 -3.71 -11.14
CA ARG A 120 -7.16 -5.17 -11.19
C ARG A 120 -6.27 -5.78 -10.12
N PRO A 121 -6.81 -6.63 -9.23
CA PRO A 121 -5.97 -7.42 -8.33
C PRO A 121 -5.11 -8.37 -9.15
N CYS A 122 -3.84 -8.56 -8.77
CA CYS A 122 -2.97 -9.52 -9.42
C CYS A 122 -2.97 -10.87 -8.69
N ASP A 123 -2.59 -11.93 -9.39
CA ASP A 123 -2.20 -13.19 -8.77
C ASP A 123 -0.80 -13.12 -8.12
N PHE A 124 -0.34 -14.25 -7.59
CA PHE A 124 0.98 -14.33 -6.93
C PHE A 124 2.16 -14.07 -7.89
N TYR A 125 1.97 -14.24 -9.20
CA TYR A 125 2.97 -13.96 -10.23
C TYR A 125 2.91 -12.52 -10.75
N GLY A 126 2.02 -11.69 -10.21
CA GLY A 126 1.84 -10.31 -10.64
C GLY A 126 0.96 -10.17 -11.89
N VAL A 127 0.27 -11.23 -12.33
CA VAL A 127 -0.62 -11.18 -13.49
C VAL A 127 -1.99 -10.61 -13.08
N PRO A 128 -2.49 -9.53 -13.73
CA PRO A 128 -3.80 -8.96 -13.42
C PRO A 128 -4.94 -9.94 -13.68
N ARG A 129 -5.85 -10.08 -12.72
CA ARG A 129 -7.05 -10.93 -12.85
C ARG A 129 -8.13 -10.22 -13.66
N SER A 130 -9.08 -11.00 -14.19
CA SER A 130 -10.19 -10.49 -15.01
C SER A 130 -11.22 -9.67 -14.22
N GLU A 131 -11.39 -9.95 -12.92
CA GLU A 131 -12.34 -9.26 -12.04
C GLU A 131 -11.73 -7.95 -11.49
N PRO A 132 -12.20 -6.76 -11.91
CA PRO A 132 -11.67 -5.49 -11.43
C PRO A 132 -12.27 -5.07 -10.07
N ILE A 133 -11.62 -4.09 -9.45
CA ILE A 133 -12.19 -3.31 -8.34
C ILE A 133 -13.11 -2.24 -8.91
N GLU A 134 -14.25 -2.02 -8.25
CA GLU A 134 -15.15 -0.93 -8.57
C GLU A 134 -14.49 0.42 -8.28
N ILE A 135 -14.63 1.35 -9.22
CA ILE A 135 -14.10 2.72 -9.13
C ILE A 135 -15.30 3.67 -9.00
N ALA A 136 -15.36 4.38 -7.88
CA ALA A 136 -16.40 5.37 -7.62
C ALA A 136 -16.38 6.50 -8.68
N SER A 137 -17.47 7.26 -8.76
CA SER A 137 -17.63 8.37 -9.72
C SER A 137 -16.52 9.41 -9.61
N ASP A 138 -16.02 9.65 -8.39
CA ASP A 138 -14.93 10.58 -8.14
C ASP A 138 -13.56 10.01 -8.57
N GLY A 139 -13.43 8.71 -8.82
CA GLY A 139 -12.18 8.03 -9.16
C GLY A 139 -11.49 7.34 -7.98
N SER A 140 -12.10 7.37 -6.79
CA SER A 140 -11.62 6.59 -5.64
C SER A 140 -12.01 5.12 -5.76
N PHE A 141 -11.25 4.25 -5.10
CA PHE A 141 -11.53 2.82 -5.02
C PHE A 141 -11.05 2.27 -3.68
N LYS A 142 -11.58 1.13 -3.26
CA LYS A 142 -11.27 0.49 -1.97
C LYS A 142 -10.53 -0.83 -2.19
N ILE A 143 -9.46 -1.03 -1.42
CA ILE A 143 -8.89 -2.36 -1.17
C ILE A 143 -9.30 -2.78 0.24
N ASP A 144 -9.72 -4.04 0.41
CA ASP A 144 -10.28 -4.56 1.67
C ASP A 144 -9.90 -6.02 1.95
N GLY A 145 -9.01 -6.59 1.16
CA GLY A 145 -8.58 -7.99 1.29
C GLY A 145 -9.43 -9.03 0.58
N ARG A 146 -10.60 -8.68 0.03
CA ARG A 146 -11.52 -9.66 -0.61
C ARG A 146 -10.84 -10.49 -1.70
N PHE A 147 -9.89 -9.90 -2.41
CA PHE A 147 -9.20 -10.52 -3.54
C PHE A 147 -8.00 -11.39 -3.15
N ARG A 148 -7.61 -11.42 -1.87
CA ARG A 148 -6.46 -12.20 -1.37
C ARG A 148 -5.19 -11.97 -2.22
N THR A 149 -4.78 -10.72 -2.32
CA THR A 149 -3.58 -10.28 -3.02
C THR A 149 -2.95 -9.09 -2.32
N TYR A 150 -1.67 -8.85 -2.60
CA TYR A 150 -0.91 -7.68 -2.19
C TYR A 150 -0.45 -6.83 -3.39
N TYR A 151 -0.86 -7.20 -4.60
CA TYR A 151 -0.58 -6.47 -5.84
C TYR A 151 -1.86 -6.06 -6.54
N TYR A 152 -1.89 -4.82 -7.02
CA TYR A 152 -2.95 -4.32 -7.88
C TYR A 152 -2.35 -3.55 -9.05
N GLU A 153 -2.78 -3.87 -10.26
CA GLU A 153 -2.47 -3.09 -11.44
C GLU A 153 -3.55 -2.02 -11.64
N VAL A 154 -3.12 -0.80 -11.92
CA VAL A 154 -4.01 0.29 -12.34
C VAL A 154 -3.69 0.67 -13.78
N ARG A 155 -4.75 0.81 -14.59
CA ARG A 155 -4.68 1.42 -15.93
C ARG A 155 -5.51 2.70 -15.94
N ARG A 156 -4.92 3.79 -16.42
CA ARG A 156 -5.61 5.05 -16.70
C ARG A 156 -6.02 5.12 -18.17
#